data_AF-A0A7C7C5N6-F1
#
_entry.id   AF-A0A7C7C5N6-F1
#
_cell.length_a   1.000
_cell.length_b   1.000
_cell.length_c   1.000
_cell.angle_alpha   90.00
_cell.angle_beta   90.00
_cell.angle_gamma   90.00
#
_symmetry.space_group_name_H-M   'P 1'
#
loop_
_entity.id
_entity.type
_entity.pdbx_description
1 polymer ?
#
loop_
_entity_poly.entity_id
_entity_poly.type
_entity_poly.pdbx_seq_one_letter_code
_entity_poly.pdbx_strand_id
1 'polypeptide(L)'
;IGAKGLGKTEFARQFAHRLNNQDGSRRPFLELNCSTIKNVEQFFEQIFIPLVMDNELTILFDEAHELPKDLTNAFLTVFNTEKVTTKELHWRDGVYPFDFKKQTFMFATTESDKIFPPLKDRLTTIDFEEYSCEDLSKIFAAQCEDIDFSEVALRELAKTSRGNARSCVMRGRDVALYCARKGEKIFTADDLEPFFDKLGVLPFGLTATEMQLLKILRRDGHCSLQMLAAKTGLSRTAIQRDHELYLMRKNLLVIDGKRNITNDGVKLFDDYCRSQKLVDKS
;
A
#
# COMPACT_ATOMS: atom_id res chain seq x y z
N ILE A 1 -5.98 -3.62 9.03
CA ILE A 1 -5.61 -4.64 8.01
C ILE A 1 -5.88 -4.04 6.64
N GLY A 2 -5.07 -4.35 5.63
CA GLY A 2 -5.36 -3.92 4.26
C GLY A 2 -4.16 -4.06 3.34
N ALA A 3 -4.40 -3.97 2.03
CA ALA A 3 -3.36 -4.07 1.02
C ALA A 3 -2.25 -3.01 1.19
N LYS A 4 -1.12 -3.23 0.51
CA LYS A 4 0.00 -2.28 0.49
C LYS A 4 -0.43 -0.96 -0.15
N GLY A 5 -0.12 0.15 0.51
CA GLY A 5 -0.39 1.49 -0.03
C GLY A 5 -1.80 2.04 0.24
N LEU A 6 -2.60 1.37 1.08
CA LEU A 6 -3.89 1.88 1.58
C LEU A 6 -3.77 2.87 2.76
N GLY A 7 -2.57 3.37 3.06
CA GLY A 7 -2.41 4.40 4.10
C GLY A 7 -2.45 3.91 5.56
N LYS A 8 -2.31 2.62 5.85
CA LYS A 8 -2.30 2.06 7.23
C LYS A 8 -1.38 2.82 8.20
N THR A 9 -0.12 3.01 7.81
CA THR A 9 0.88 3.74 8.60
C THR A 9 0.51 5.20 8.77
N GLU A 10 -0.03 5.84 7.72
CA GLU A 10 -0.43 7.24 7.78
C GLU A 10 -1.65 7.43 8.70
N PHE A 11 -2.62 6.53 8.64
CA PHE A 11 -3.74 6.50 9.59
C PHE A 11 -3.26 6.40 11.04
N ALA A 12 -2.33 5.47 11.33
CA ALA A 12 -1.77 5.31 12.67
C ALA A 12 -1.05 6.58 13.15
N ARG A 13 -0.29 7.23 12.27
CA ARG A 13 0.41 8.48 12.55
C ARG A 13 -0.56 9.63 12.83
N GLN A 14 -1.61 9.78 12.03
CA GLN A 14 -2.65 10.79 12.24
C GLN A 14 -3.47 10.51 13.49
N PHE A 15 -3.79 9.25 13.77
CA PHE A 15 -4.45 8.83 14.99
C PHE A 15 -3.63 9.23 16.22
N ALA A 16 -2.34 8.89 16.24
CA ALA A 16 -1.43 9.28 17.31
C ALA A 16 -1.29 10.81 17.45
N HIS A 17 -1.26 11.55 16.33
CA HIS A 17 -1.18 13.02 16.36
C HIS A 17 -2.39 13.66 17.06
N ARG A 18 -3.57 13.04 16.96
CA ARG A 18 -4.80 13.53 17.58
C ARG A 18 -4.93 13.12 19.05
N LEU A 19 -4.01 12.32 19.57
CA LEU A 19 -3.93 12.00 20.99
C LEU A 19 -3.00 12.97 21.72
N ASN A 20 -3.42 13.35 22.93
CA ASN A 20 -2.61 14.12 23.85
C ASN A 20 -2.24 13.26 25.06
N ASN A 21 -1.11 13.60 25.67
CA ASN A 21 -0.69 13.08 26.95
C ASN A 21 -1.51 13.69 28.09
N GLN A 22 -1.36 13.18 29.31
CA GLN A 22 -2.07 13.69 30.48
C GLN A 22 -1.72 15.15 30.80
N ASP A 23 -0.51 15.58 30.46
CA ASP A 23 -0.03 16.96 30.62
C ASP A 23 -0.49 17.90 29.48
N GLY A 24 -1.26 17.39 28.51
CA GLY A 24 -1.74 18.14 27.35
C GLY A 24 -0.74 18.24 26.19
N SER A 25 0.49 17.72 26.34
CA SER A 25 1.46 17.62 25.24
C SER A 25 1.00 16.61 24.17
N ARG A 26 1.53 16.73 22.96
CA ARG A 26 1.22 15.79 21.86
C ARG A 26 1.77 14.41 22.20
N ARG A 27 0.95 13.36 22.04
CA ARG A 27 1.39 11.98 22.25
C ARG A 27 2.46 11.57 21.22
N PRO A 28 3.66 11.14 21.66
CA PRO A 28 4.71 10.59 20.79
C PRO A 28 4.23 9.39 19.99
N PHE A 29 4.77 9.24 18.77
CA PHE A 29 4.51 8.10 17.89
C PHE A 29 5.79 7.31 17.64
N LEU A 30 5.78 6.01 17.91
CA LEU A 30 6.88 5.08 17.68
C LEU A 30 6.46 4.06 16.61
N GLU A 31 7.15 4.03 15.48
CA GLU A 31 6.93 3.08 14.39
C GLU A 31 8.00 1.99 14.43
N LEU A 32 7.58 0.73 14.50
CA LEU A 32 8.45 -0.44 14.57
C LEU A 32 8.11 -1.38 13.41
N ASN A 33 9.12 -1.79 12.64
CA ASN A 33 8.95 -2.86 11.68
C ASN A 33 9.21 -4.20 12.37
N CYS A 34 8.21 -5.07 12.43
CA CYS A 34 8.27 -6.32 13.18
C CYS A 34 9.34 -7.30 12.66
N SER A 35 9.71 -7.22 11.38
CA SER A 35 10.81 -8.05 10.83
C SER A 35 12.17 -7.73 11.46
N THR A 36 12.32 -6.57 12.10
CA THR A 36 13.56 -6.17 12.79
C THR A 36 13.63 -6.68 14.23
N ILE A 37 12.51 -7.15 14.78
CA ILE A 37 12.39 -7.68 16.14
C ILE A 37 12.68 -9.18 16.07
N LYS A 38 13.87 -9.60 16.52
CA LYS A 38 14.30 -10.99 16.42
C LYS A 38 13.72 -11.89 17.51
N ASN A 39 13.58 -11.35 18.72
CA ASN A 39 13.11 -12.11 19.88
C ASN A 39 12.54 -11.20 20.97
N VAL A 40 12.00 -11.82 22.02
CA VAL A 40 11.36 -11.16 23.17
C VAL A 40 12.35 -10.30 23.97
N GLU A 41 13.58 -10.78 24.13
CA GLU A 41 14.66 -10.09 24.85
C GLU A 41 15.00 -8.75 24.19
N GLN A 42 15.24 -8.78 22.87
CA GLN A 42 15.52 -7.58 22.09
C GLN A 42 14.37 -6.57 22.18
N PHE A 43 13.12 -7.04 22.09
CA PHE A 43 11.97 -6.15 22.25
C PHE A 43 11.97 -5.48 23.62
N PHE A 44 12.16 -6.24 24.70
CA PHE A 44 12.11 -5.64 26.04
C PHE A 44 13.30 -4.74 26.34
N GLU A 45 14.52 -5.17 26.05
CA GLU A 45 15.74 -4.44 26.39
C GLU A 45 15.98 -3.21 25.51
N GLN A 46 15.70 -3.31 24.21
CA GLN A 46 16.05 -2.25 23.26
C GLN A 46 14.89 -1.33 22.92
N ILE A 47 13.65 -1.77 23.15
CA ILE A 47 12.46 -1.01 22.77
C ILE A 47 11.64 -0.71 24.02
N PHE A 48 11.19 -1.73 24.75
CA PHE A 48 10.25 -1.53 25.84
C PHE A 48 10.82 -0.70 26.97
N ILE A 49 11.92 -1.13 27.59
CA ILE A 49 12.55 -0.42 28.71
C ILE A 49 12.92 1.03 28.33
N PRO A 50 13.67 1.29 27.24
CA PRO A 50 14.13 2.64 26.96
C PRO A 50 13.05 3.58 26.40
N LEU A 51 12.05 3.06 25.68
CA LEU A 51 11.11 3.90 24.91
C LEU A 51 9.67 3.82 25.41
N VAL A 52 9.24 2.67 25.95
CA VAL A 52 7.83 2.40 26.24
C VAL A 52 7.52 2.48 27.73
N MET A 53 8.40 1.95 28.57
CA MET A 53 8.22 1.88 30.00
C MET A 53 8.05 3.29 30.58
N ASP A 54 6.98 3.47 31.36
CA ASP A 54 6.56 4.72 31.99
C ASP A 54 6.23 5.92 31.09
N ASN A 55 6.52 5.84 29.79
CA ASN A 55 6.24 6.88 28.81
C ASN A 55 4.79 6.81 28.30
N GLU A 56 4.23 7.98 27.96
CA GLU A 56 3.00 8.08 27.17
C GLU A 56 3.36 8.09 25.69
N LEU A 57 2.80 7.15 24.91
CA LEU A 57 3.09 7.03 23.49
C LEU A 57 2.08 6.14 22.75
N THR A 58 2.05 6.29 21.44
CA THR A 58 1.40 5.34 20.53
C THR A 58 2.47 4.58 19.75
N ILE A 59 2.38 3.25 19.75
CA ILE A 59 3.32 2.36 19.06
C ILE A 59 2.59 1.69 17.91
N LEU A 60 3.18 1.74 16.72
CA LEU A 60 2.76 0.96 15.56
C LEU A 60 3.74 -0.19 15.32
N PHE A 61 3.21 -1.42 15.34
CA PHE A 61 3.87 -2.62 14.84
C PHE A 61 3.48 -2.83 13.37
N ASP A 62 4.33 -2.39 12.45
CA ASP A 62 4.16 -2.60 11.01
C ASP A 62 4.70 -3.98 10.58
N GLU A 63 4.08 -4.56 9.57
CA GLU A 63 4.24 -5.96 9.19
C GLU A 63 4.08 -6.92 10.38
N ALA A 64 3.03 -6.73 11.16
CA ALA A 64 2.75 -7.48 12.40
C ALA A 64 2.71 -9.01 12.24
N HIS A 65 2.59 -9.54 11.01
CA HIS A 65 2.69 -10.96 10.73
C HIS A 65 4.12 -11.53 10.88
N GLU A 66 5.13 -10.67 10.89
CA GLU A 66 6.53 -11.03 11.12
C GLU A 66 6.92 -10.99 12.61
N LEU A 67 5.97 -10.73 13.53
CA LEU A 67 6.25 -10.76 14.96
C LEU A 67 6.74 -12.15 15.41
N PRO A 68 7.81 -12.23 16.24
CA PRO A 68 8.24 -13.49 16.83
C PRO A 68 7.08 -14.17 17.59
N LYS A 69 6.97 -15.49 17.44
CA LYS A 69 5.90 -16.28 18.08
C LYS A 69 5.88 -16.10 19.60
N ASP A 70 7.05 -16.07 20.23
CA ASP A 70 7.16 -15.90 21.69
C ASP A 70 6.69 -14.51 22.13
N LEU A 71 6.96 -13.47 21.34
CA LEU A 71 6.48 -12.11 21.61
C LEU A 71 4.96 -12.02 21.40
N THR A 72 4.45 -12.67 20.35
CA THR A 72 3.01 -12.80 20.11
C THR A 72 2.32 -13.44 21.31
N ASN A 73 2.87 -14.53 21.85
CA ASN A 73 2.33 -15.19 23.04
C ASN A 73 2.38 -14.30 24.28
N ALA A 74 3.47 -13.56 24.49
CA ALA A 74 3.57 -12.57 25.57
C ALA A 74 2.46 -11.49 25.43
N PHE A 75 2.21 -11.01 24.21
CA PHE A 75 1.16 -10.05 23.92
C PHE A 75 -0.26 -10.57 24.17
N LEU A 76 -0.53 -11.88 24.06
CA LEU A 76 -1.83 -12.45 24.45
C LEU A 76 -2.10 -12.23 25.94
N THR A 77 -1.07 -12.41 26.77
CA THR A 77 -1.17 -12.14 28.20
C THR A 77 -1.36 -10.64 28.42
N VAL A 78 -0.54 -9.80 27.81
CA VAL A 78 -0.59 -8.33 27.99
C VAL A 78 -1.95 -7.74 27.57
N PHE A 79 -2.47 -8.12 26.41
CA PHE A 79 -3.71 -7.55 25.85
C PHE A 79 -4.99 -8.22 26.36
N ASN A 80 -4.89 -9.19 27.27
CA ASN A 80 -6.07 -9.66 27.99
C ASN A 80 -6.47 -8.65 29.10
N THR A 81 -7.12 -7.55 28.73
CA THR A 81 -7.54 -6.49 29.65
C THR A 81 -9.01 -6.66 30.05
N GLU A 82 -9.32 -7.67 30.86
CA GLU A 82 -10.67 -7.87 31.43
C GLU A 82 -10.98 -6.85 32.55
N LYS A 83 -10.87 -5.54 32.24
CA LYS A 83 -11.18 -4.34 33.05
C LYS A 83 -10.03 -3.65 33.80
N VAL A 84 -8.78 -4.09 33.65
CA VAL A 84 -7.63 -3.41 34.25
C VAL A 84 -6.89 -2.59 33.21
N THR A 85 -6.52 -1.35 33.58
CA THR A 85 -5.79 -0.42 32.70
C THR A 85 -4.28 -0.56 32.78
N THR A 86 -3.77 -1.34 33.74
CA THR A 86 -2.37 -1.69 33.88
C THR A 86 -2.21 -3.20 33.93
N LYS A 87 -1.12 -3.73 33.38
CA LYS A 87 -0.82 -5.15 33.40
C LYS A 87 0.67 -5.41 33.51
N GLU A 88 1.06 -6.27 34.43
CA GLU A 88 2.46 -6.68 34.59
C GLU A 88 2.68 -7.99 33.83
N LEU A 89 3.67 -7.99 32.94
CA LEU A 89 4.17 -9.21 32.33
C LEU A 89 5.44 -9.64 33.08
N HIS A 90 5.39 -10.81 33.68
CA HIS A 90 6.58 -11.48 34.21
C HIS A 90 7.24 -12.26 33.09
N TRP A 91 8.49 -11.93 32.78
CA TRP A 91 9.27 -12.65 31.78
C TRP A 91 10.73 -12.75 32.23
N ARG A 92 11.22 -13.99 32.34
CA ARG A 92 12.47 -14.33 33.05
C ARG A 92 12.45 -13.70 34.46
N ASP A 93 13.51 -13.00 34.84
CA ASP A 93 13.65 -12.34 36.14
C ASP A 93 13.16 -10.87 36.13
N GLY A 94 12.53 -10.42 35.04
CA GLY A 94 12.03 -9.06 34.86
C GLY A 94 10.51 -8.94 35.00
N VAL A 95 10.06 -7.77 35.47
CA VAL A 95 8.65 -7.36 35.49
C VAL A 95 8.47 -6.16 34.57
N TYR A 96 7.60 -6.32 33.58
CA TYR A 96 7.37 -5.30 32.55
C TYR A 96 5.94 -4.75 32.68
N PRO A 97 5.76 -3.54 33.26
CA PRO A 97 4.45 -2.93 33.45
C PRO A 97 3.95 -2.25 32.17
N PHE A 98 2.83 -2.71 31.65
CA PHE A 98 2.07 -2.08 30.57
C PHE A 98 0.98 -1.20 31.18
N ASP A 99 0.92 0.07 30.77
CA ASP A 99 -0.11 1.01 31.22
C ASP A 99 -0.89 1.52 30.00
N PHE A 100 -2.10 1.01 29.81
CA PHE A 100 -2.96 1.32 28.67
C PHE A 100 -3.60 2.72 28.74
N LYS A 101 -3.43 3.47 29.83
CA LYS A 101 -3.73 4.91 29.85
C LYS A 101 -2.63 5.71 29.17
N LYS A 102 -1.39 5.25 29.32
CA LYS A 102 -0.19 5.89 28.74
C LYS A 102 0.10 5.38 27.33
N GLN A 103 -0.09 4.09 27.10
CA GLN A 103 0.41 3.37 25.93
C GLN A 103 -0.75 2.93 25.03
N THR A 104 -0.64 3.21 23.74
CA THR A 104 -1.58 2.73 22.73
C THR A 104 -0.84 1.87 21.72
N PHE A 105 -1.33 0.67 21.47
CA PHE A 105 -0.70 -0.29 20.57
C PHE A 105 -1.53 -0.47 19.30
N MET A 106 -0.90 -0.28 18.14
CA MET A 106 -1.49 -0.46 16.82
C MET A 106 -0.71 -1.51 16.05
N PHE A 107 -1.41 -2.32 15.26
CA PHE A 107 -0.82 -3.39 14.45
C PHE A 107 -1.26 -3.23 13.00
N ALA A 108 -0.30 -3.13 12.08
CA ALA A 108 -0.54 -3.07 10.64
C ALA A 108 0.02 -4.33 9.96
N THR A 109 -0.76 -4.89 9.04
CA THR A 109 -0.34 -6.04 8.23
C THR A 109 -1.02 -5.99 6.87
N THR A 110 -0.33 -6.51 5.85
CA THR A 110 -0.92 -6.85 4.54
C THR A 110 -1.39 -8.30 4.46
N GLU A 111 -1.00 -9.15 5.40
CA GLU A 111 -1.27 -10.59 5.42
C GLU A 111 -2.05 -10.93 6.70
N SER A 112 -3.37 -10.76 6.66
CA SER A 112 -4.23 -10.97 7.82
C SER A 112 -4.36 -12.42 8.24
N ASP A 113 -4.22 -13.34 7.28
CA ASP A 113 -4.25 -14.79 7.48
C ASP A 113 -3.02 -15.31 8.23
N LYS A 114 -1.90 -14.57 8.18
CA LYS A 114 -0.68 -14.89 8.92
C LYS A 114 -0.66 -14.36 10.36
N ILE A 115 -1.59 -13.47 10.73
CA ILE A 115 -1.70 -13.03 12.12
C ILE A 115 -2.29 -14.14 12.96
N PHE A 116 -1.67 -14.43 14.10
CA PHE A 116 -2.18 -15.44 15.03
C PHE A 116 -3.61 -15.08 15.48
N PRO A 117 -4.64 -15.89 15.18
CA PRO A 117 -6.03 -15.50 15.43
C PRO A 117 -6.33 -15.09 16.87
N PRO A 118 -5.81 -15.78 17.91
CA PRO A 118 -6.01 -15.35 19.29
C PRO A 118 -5.46 -13.96 19.61
N LEU A 119 -4.43 -13.46 18.91
CA LEU A 119 -3.96 -12.09 19.07
C LEU A 119 -4.96 -11.12 18.43
N LYS A 120 -5.46 -11.45 17.23
CA LYS A 120 -6.47 -10.64 16.54
C LYS A 120 -7.73 -10.46 17.40
N ASP A 121 -8.16 -11.50 18.11
CA ASP A 121 -9.33 -11.46 18.99
C ASP A 121 -9.15 -10.52 20.21
N ARG A 122 -7.91 -10.14 20.56
CA ARG A 122 -7.62 -9.16 21.62
C ARG A 122 -7.60 -7.72 21.12
N LEU A 123 -7.74 -7.50 19.82
CA LEU A 123 -7.57 -6.20 19.18
C LEU A 123 -8.86 -5.76 18.47
N THR A 124 -9.07 -4.44 18.41
CA THR A 124 -10.10 -3.89 17.52
C THR A 124 -9.60 -3.92 16.08
N THR A 125 -10.29 -4.66 15.22
CA THR A 125 -9.93 -4.76 13.80
C THR A 125 -10.49 -3.56 13.03
N ILE A 126 -9.62 -2.89 12.27
CA ILE A 126 -9.97 -1.87 11.28
C ILE A 126 -9.54 -2.39 9.92
N ASP A 127 -10.49 -2.57 9.01
CA ASP A 127 -10.23 -3.02 7.64
C ASP A 127 -10.20 -1.81 6.69
N PHE A 128 -9.13 -1.69 5.91
CA PHE A 128 -8.95 -0.62 4.94
C PHE A 128 -9.50 -1.06 3.59
N GLU A 129 -10.41 -0.26 3.05
CA GLU A 129 -10.95 -0.43 1.71
C GLU A 129 -10.03 0.15 0.64
N GLU A 130 -10.20 -0.31 -0.60
CA GLU A 130 -9.50 0.29 -1.73
C GLU A 130 -10.03 1.71 -1.97
N TYR A 131 -9.12 2.64 -2.27
CA TYR A 131 -9.51 4.01 -2.60
C TYR A 131 -10.29 4.05 -3.92
N SER A 132 -11.39 4.78 -3.91
CA SER A 132 -12.10 5.11 -5.16
C SER A 132 -11.27 6.06 -6.01
N CYS A 133 -11.62 6.18 -7.29
CA CYS A 133 -10.96 7.15 -8.18
C CYS A 133 -11.12 8.60 -7.66
N GLU A 134 -12.23 8.91 -6.99
CA GLU A 134 -12.48 10.22 -6.40
C GLU A 134 -11.57 10.45 -5.18
N ASP A 135 -11.39 9.45 -4.32
CA ASP A 135 -10.48 9.54 -3.18
C ASP A 135 -9.03 9.74 -3.64
N LEU A 136 -8.60 8.97 -4.65
CA LEU A 136 -7.27 9.13 -5.24
C LEU A 136 -7.06 10.50 -5.88
N SER A 137 -8.11 11.08 -6.48
CA SER A 137 -8.07 12.44 -7.03
C SER A 137 -7.85 13.47 -5.93
N LYS A 138 -8.56 13.34 -4.79
CA LYS A 138 -8.37 14.20 -3.61
C LYS A 138 -6.96 14.05 -3.03
N ILE A 139 -6.45 12.83 -2.94
CA ILE A 139 -5.08 12.56 -2.47
C ILE A 139 -4.05 13.21 -3.40
N PHE A 140 -4.26 13.16 -4.71
CA PHE A 140 -3.40 13.82 -5.68
C PHE A 140 -3.37 15.33 -5.51
N ALA A 141 -4.54 15.96 -5.38
CA ALA A 141 -4.66 17.39 -5.17
C ALA A 141 -3.99 17.82 -3.86
N ALA A 142 -4.22 17.08 -2.77
CA ALA A 142 -3.57 17.35 -1.48
C ALA A 142 -2.04 17.18 -1.52
N GLN A 143 -1.52 16.32 -2.39
CA GLN A 143 -0.07 16.16 -2.56
C GLN A 143 0.57 17.31 -3.35
N CYS A 144 -0.21 18.00 -4.17
CA CYS A 144 0.24 19.01 -5.14
C CYS A 144 -0.51 20.33 -4.91
N GLU A 145 -0.50 20.84 -3.67
CA GLU A 145 -1.29 22.02 -3.27
C GLU A 145 -0.97 23.29 -4.08
N ASP A 146 0.24 23.37 -4.63
CA ASP A 146 0.71 24.49 -5.48
C ASP A 146 0.31 24.38 -6.96
N ILE A 147 -0.43 23.33 -7.35
CA ILE A 147 -0.75 23.05 -8.76
C ILE A 147 -2.27 22.97 -8.93
N ASP A 148 -2.79 23.78 -9.83
CA ASP A 148 -4.19 23.73 -10.24
C ASP A 148 -4.40 22.64 -11.30
N PHE A 149 -5.35 21.75 -11.08
CA PHE A 149 -5.68 20.67 -12.00
C PHE A 149 -7.01 20.92 -12.69
N SER A 150 -7.10 20.59 -13.98
CA SER A 150 -8.41 20.37 -14.59
C SER A 150 -9.02 19.07 -14.06
N GLU A 151 -10.36 19.01 -13.93
CA GLU A 151 -11.05 17.80 -13.44
C GLU A 151 -10.72 16.54 -14.26
N VAL A 152 -10.61 16.71 -15.57
CA VAL A 152 -10.26 15.63 -16.51
C VAL A 152 -8.85 15.12 -16.23
N ALA A 153 -7.88 16.02 -16.08
CA ALA A 153 -6.49 15.64 -15.83
C ALA A 153 -6.32 14.91 -14.50
N LEU A 154 -6.93 15.44 -13.44
CA LEU A 154 -6.87 14.85 -12.11
C LEU A 154 -7.46 13.44 -12.09
N ARG A 155 -8.59 13.24 -12.77
CA ARG A 155 -9.26 11.93 -12.87
C ARG A 155 -8.41 10.91 -13.64
N GLU A 156 -7.77 11.30 -14.74
CA GLU A 156 -6.89 10.41 -15.50
C GLU A 156 -5.59 10.07 -14.72
N LEU A 157 -5.01 11.03 -14.01
CA LEU A 157 -3.90 10.79 -13.08
C LEU A 157 -4.28 9.80 -11.97
N ALA A 158 -5.47 9.94 -11.39
CA ALA A 158 -5.98 9.02 -10.38
C ALA A 158 -6.21 7.60 -10.92
N LYS A 159 -6.76 7.46 -12.13
CA LYS A 159 -6.96 6.14 -12.78
C LYS A 159 -5.66 5.37 -12.93
N THR A 160 -4.55 6.06 -13.22
CA THR A 160 -3.24 5.43 -13.41
C THR A 160 -2.59 5.02 -12.08
N SER A 161 -3.15 5.39 -10.91
CA SER A 161 -2.63 5.03 -9.58
C SER A 161 -3.03 3.65 -9.06
N ARG A 162 -3.86 2.91 -9.81
CA ARG A 162 -4.20 1.50 -9.52
C ARG A 162 -4.80 1.26 -8.12
N GLY A 163 -5.62 2.17 -7.60
CA GLY A 163 -6.23 2.00 -6.26
C GLY A 163 -5.28 2.31 -5.10
N ASN A 164 -4.07 2.81 -5.38
CA ASN A 164 -3.00 2.94 -4.40
C ASN A 164 -2.64 4.41 -4.14
N ALA A 165 -2.83 4.87 -2.91
CA ALA A 165 -2.50 6.24 -2.51
C ALA A 165 -1.00 6.53 -2.61
N ARG A 166 -0.13 5.55 -2.32
CA ARG A 166 1.33 5.70 -2.47
C ARG A 166 1.71 6.01 -3.92
N SER A 167 1.04 5.41 -4.89
CA SER A 167 1.25 5.71 -6.30
C SER A 167 0.86 7.15 -6.65
N CYS A 168 -0.20 7.69 -6.04
CA CYS A 168 -0.57 9.10 -6.19
C CYS A 168 0.51 10.02 -5.62
N VAL A 169 1.02 9.71 -4.43
CA VAL A 169 2.08 10.51 -3.80
C VAL A 169 3.34 10.55 -4.65
N MET A 170 3.76 9.40 -5.19
CA MET A 170 4.94 9.33 -6.06
C MET A 170 4.71 10.10 -7.37
N ARG A 171 3.59 9.86 -8.06
CA ARG A 171 3.31 10.52 -9.34
C ARG A 171 3.02 12.02 -9.18
N GLY A 172 2.49 12.45 -8.03
CA GLY A 172 2.33 13.87 -7.71
C GLY A 172 3.66 14.63 -7.71
N ARG A 173 4.75 13.99 -7.23
CA ARG A 173 6.09 14.56 -7.34
C ARG A 173 6.53 14.71 -8.79
N ASP A 174 6.23 13.72 -9.64
CA ASP A 174 6.54 13.78 -11.06
C ASP A 174 5.76 14.90 -11.77
N VAL A 175 4.48 15.09 -11.41
CA VAL A 175 3.65 16.21 -11.91
C VAL A 175 4.25 17.55 -11.49
N ALA A 176 4.62 17.70 -10.21
CA ALA A 176 5.25 18.92 -9.73
C ALA A 176 6.55 19.26 -10.48
N LEU A 177 7.38 18.26 -10.75
CA LEU A 177 8.59 18.42 -11.56
C LEU A 177 8.28 18.77 -13.02
N TYR A 178 7.23 18.20 -13.60
CA TYR A 178 6.79 18.50 -14.96
C TYR A 178 6.32 19.96 -15.07
N CYS A 179 5.43 20.39 -14.17
CA CYS A 179 4.93 21.76 -14.09
C CYS A 179 6.05 22.78 -13.84
N ALA A 180 6.95 22.49 -12.90
CA ALA A 180 8.11 23.35 -12.63
C ALA A 180 9.02 23.53 -13.86
N ARG A 181 9.21 22.48 -14.67
CA ARG A 181 9.97 22.56 -15.92
C ARG A 181 9.27 23.41 -16.99
N LYS A 182 7.94 23.36 -17.05
CA LYS A 182 7.13 24.19 -17.95
C LYS A 182 7.08 25.65 -17.50
N GLY A 183 7.32 25.91 -16.21
CA GLY A 183 7.16 27.23 -15.59
C GLY A 183 5.70 27.58 -15.31
N GLU A 184 4.82 26.57 -15.26
CA GLU A 184 3.37 26.73 -15.06
C GLU A 184 2.95 25.98 -13.80
N LYS A 185 1.97 26.54 -13.07
CA LYS A 185 1.34 25.90 -11.91
C LYS A 185 -0.02 25.28 -12.26
N ILE A 186 -0.25 24.95 -13.52
CA ILE A 186 -1.51 24.39 -14.01
C ILE A 186 -1.19 23.09 -14.75
N PHE A 187 -1.99 22.05 -14.51
CA PHE A 187 -1.90 20.77 -15.20
C PHE A 187 -3.26 20.41 -15.80
N THR A 188 -3.35 20.37 -17.13
CA THR A 188 -4.61 20.16 -17.85
C THR A 188 -4.65 18.85 -18.63
N ALA A 189 -5.73 18.60 -19.36
CA ALA A 189 -5.86 17.39 -20.17
C ALA A 189 -4.82 17.33 -21.30
N ASP A 190 -4.39 18.48 -21.80
CA ASP A 190 -3.38 18.58 -22.88
C ASP A 190 -1.98 18.17 -22.39
N ASP A 191 -1.75 18.22 -21.07
CA ASP A 191 -0.48 17.80 -20.47
C ASP A 191 -0.40 16.28 -20.26
N LEU A 192 -1.52 15.54 -20.30
CA LEU A 192 -1.57 14.12 -19.93
C LEU A 192 -0.72 13.23 -20.86
N GLU A 193 -0.93 13.33 -22.16
CA GLU A 193 -0.20 12.53 -23.16
C GLU A 193 1.32 12.79 -23.10
N PRO A 194 1.83 14.03 -23.21
CA PRO A 194 3.27 14.27 -23.15
C PRO A 194 3.88 13.95 -21.78
N PHE A 195 3.09 14.00 -20.70
CA PHE A 195 3.52 13.59 -19.37
C PHE A 195 3.66 12.07 -19.26
N PHE A 196 2.64 11.32 -19.67
CA PHE A 196 2.64 9.86 -19.59
C PHE A 196 3.67 9.23 -20.52
N ASP A 197 3.87 9.79 -21.72
CA ASP A 197 4.89 9.31 -22.66
C ASP A 197 6.30 9.43 -22.07
N LYS A 198 6.61 10.55 -21.40
CA LYS A 198 7.91 10.75 -20.73
C LYS A 198 8.14 9.77 -19.57
N LEU A 199 7.07 9.37 -18.87
CA LEU A 199 7.15 8.44 -17.74
C LEU A 199 6.98 6.96 -18.14
N GLY A 200 6.62 6.68 -19.40
CA GLY A 200 6.27 5.33 -19.86
C GLY A 200 5.02 4.76 -19.15
N VAL A 201 4.10 5.63 -18.72
CA VAL A 201 2.85 5.22 -18.06
C VAL A 201 1.81 4.91 -19.13
N LEU A 202 1.37 3.65 -19.19
CA LEU A 202 0.39 3.22 -20.19
C LEU A 202 -1.06 3.46 -19.69
N PRO A 203 -2.08 3.37 -20.56
CA PRO A 203 -3.48 3.49 -20.16
C PRO A 203 -3.84 2.63 -18.96
N PHE A 204 -4.71 3.14 -18.08
CA PHE A 204 -5.03 2.54 -16.76
C PHE A 204 -3.83 2.39 -15.82
N GLY A 205 -2.69 2.99 -16.16
CA GLY A 205 -1.45 2.87 -15.40
C GLY A 205 -0.77 1.54 -15.62
N LEU A 206 -1.06 0.81 -16.71
CA LEU A 206 -0.41 -0.46 -17.05
C LEU A 206 1.10 -0.30 -17.19
N THR A 207 1.83 -1.38 -16.90
CA THR A 207 3.26 -1.49 -17.12
C THR A 207 3.53 -2.01 -18.54
N ALA A 208 4.73 -1.75 -19.06
CA ALA A 208 5.18 -2.32 -20.32
C ALA A 208 5.07 -3.86 -20.34
N THR A 209 5.34 -4.51 -19.19
CA THR A 209 5.21 -5.97 -19.04
C THR A 209 3.76 -6.44 -19.14
N GLU A 210 2.82 -5.78 -18.47
CA GLU A 210 1.40 -6.12 -18.58
C GLU A 210 0.88 -5.90 -20.01
N MET A 211 1.32 -4.83 -20.68
CA MET A 211 1.01 -4.60 -22.09
C MET A 211 1.62 -5.68 -23.00
N GLN A 212 2.84 -6.14 -22.69
CA GLN A 212 3.48 -7.26 -23.39
C GLN A 212 2.69 -8.57 -23.20
N LEU A 213 2.15 -8.82 -22.00
CA LEU A 213 1.27 -9.98 -21.77
C LEU A 213 0.00 -9.89 -22.61
N LEU A 214 -0.68 -8.74 -22.62
CA LEU A 214 -1.86 -8.52 -23.47
C LEU A 214 -1.52 -8.71 -24.96
N LYS A 215 -0.37 -8.20 -25.42
CA LYS A 215 0.12 -8.40 -26.80
C LYS A 215 0.30 -9.87 -27.15
N ILE A 216 0.94 -10.65 -26.26
CA ILE A 216 1.16 -12.08 -26.46
C ILE A 216 -0.18 -12.81 -26.54
N LEU A 217 -1.10 -12.54 -25.61
CA LEU A 217 -2.43 -13.15 -25.58
C LEU A 217 -3.27 -12.76 -26.79
N ARG A 218 -3.17 -11.51 -27.26
CA ARG A 218 -3.87 -11.03 -28.47
C ARG A 218 -3.39 -11.74 -29.73
N ARG A 219 -2.08 -11.99 -29.84
CA ARG A 219 -1.46 -12.63 -31.00
C ARG A 219 -1.63 -14.15 -31.00
N ASP A 220 -1.39 -14.77 -29.85
CA ASP A 220 -1.23 -16.23 -29.73
C ASP A 220 -2.47 -16.92 -29.13
N GLY A 221 -3.47 -16.15 -28.67
CA GLY A 221 -4.66 -16.66 -28.01
C GLY A 221 -4.36 -17.24 -26.63
N HIS A 222 -4.97 -18.39 -26.34
CA HIS A 222 -4.90 -19.05 -25.03
C HIS A 222 -3.47 -19.48 -24.67
N CYS A 223 -2.88 -18.88 -23.63
CA CYS A 223 -1.50 -19.17 -23.22
C CYS A 223 -1.43 -19.88 -21.86
N SER A 224 -0.53 -20.86 -21.72
CA SER A 224 -0.17 -21.38 -20.40
C SER A 224 0.78 -20.43 -19.68
N LEU A 225 0.83 -20.50 -18.35
CA LEU A 225 1.78 -19.73 -17.55
C LEU A 225 3.24 -20.01 -17.97
N GLN A 226 3.54 -21.28 -18.30
CA GLN A 226 4.85 -21.68 -18.78
C GLN A 226 5.20 -21.01 -20.12
N MET A 227 4.22 -20.88 -21.03
CA MET A 227 4.44 -20.22 -22.32
C MET A 227 4.64 -18.72 -22.15
N LEU A 228 3.87 -18.07 -21.27
CA LEU A 228 4.04 -16.65 -20.95
C LEU A 228 5.42 -16.39 -20.33
N ALA A 229 5.85 -17.23 -19.38
CA ALA A 229 7.19 -17.17 -18.80
C ALA A 229 8.28 -17.30 -19.86
N ALA A 230 8.18 -18.28 -20.75
CA ALA A 230 9.15 -18.48 -21.83
C ALA A 230 9.23 -17.30 -22.81
N LYS A 231 8.08 -16.67 -23.14
CA LYS A 231 8.02 -15.56 -24.11
C LYS A 231 8.42 -14.21 -23.51
N THR A 232 8.21 -14.02 -22.21
CA THR A 232 8.55 -12.77 -21.50
C THR A 232 9.93 -12.81 -20.85
N GLY A 233 10.50 -14.00 -20.64
CA GLY A 233 11.72 -14.19 -19.86
C GLY A 233 11.52 -14.06 -18.34
N LEU A 234 10.27 -13.88 -17.88
CA LEU A 234 9.95 -13.69 -16.47
C LEU A 234 9.71 -15.02 -15.76
N SER A 235 9.90 -15.02 -14.44
CA SER A 235 9.52 -16.16 -13.60
C SER A 235 7.99 -16.31 -13.55
N ARG A 236 7.52 -17.55 -13.39
CA ARG A 236 6.10 -17.85 -13.24
C ARG A 236 5.46 -17.07 -12.08
N THR A 237 6.18 -16.97 -10.97
CA THR A 237 5.72 -16.28 -9.76
C THR A 237 5.56 -14.78 -10.00
N ALA A 238 6.50 -14.15 -10.72
CA ALA A 238 6.40 -12.73 -11.06
C ALA A 238 5.18 -12.46 -11.95
N ILE A 239 4.95 -13.28 -12.98
CA ILE A 239 3.74 -13.14 -13.82
C ILE A 239 2.47 -13.24 -12.97
N GLN A 240 2.36 -14.26 -12.11
CA GLN A 240 1.15 -14.48 -11.32
C GLN A 240 0.91 -13.39 -10.27
N ARG A 241 1.95 -12.99 -9.52
CA ARG A 241 1.80 -12.10 -8.36
C ARG A 241 1.88 -10.63 -8.74
N ASP A 242 2.72 -10.28 -9.70
CA ASP A 242 3.05 -8.87 -9.97
C ASP A 242 2.26 -8.29 -11.15
N HIS A 243 1.81 -9.15 -12.09
CA HIS A 243 1.22 -8.68 -13.36
C HIS A 243 -0.21 -9.20 -13.61
N GLU A 244 -0.49 -10.49 -13.38
CA GLU A 244 -1.81 -11.09 -13.65
C GLU A 244 -2.90 -10.47 -12.77
N LEU A 245 -2.64 -10.25 -11.47
CA LEU A 245 -3.64 -9.77 -10.52
C LEU A 245 -4.27 -8.44 -10.94
N TYR A 246 -3.47 -7.48 -11.42
CA TYR A 246 -4.00 -6.19 -11.83
C TYR A 246 -4.81 -6.29 -13.13
N LEU A 247 -4.31 -7.04 -14.10
CA LEU A 247 -5.03 -7.30 -15.36
C LEU A 247 -6.38 -7.99 -15.11
N MET A 248 -6.43 -8.95 -14.19
CA MET A 248 -7.66 -9.63 -13.80
C MET A 248 -8.63 -8.69 -13.08
N ARG A 249 -8.15 -7.87 -12.12
CA ARG A 249 -9.00 -6.88 -11.44
C ARG A 249 -9.61 -5.86 -12.40
N LYS A 250 -8.91 -5.51 -13.48
CA LYS A 250 -9.43 -4.63 -14.54
C LYS A 250 -10.20 -5.36 -15.63
N ASN A 251 -10.48 -6.65 -15.44
CA ASN A 251 -11.16 -7.50 -16.42
C ASN A 251 -10.48 -7.50 -17.80
N LEU A 252 -9.15 -7.36 -17.87
CA LEU A 252 -8.37 -7.38 -19.12
C LEU A 252 -7.83 -8.78 -19.45
N LEU A 253 -7.73 -9.63 -18.43
CA LEU A 253 -7.24 -11.00 -18.51
C LEU A 253 -8.13 -11.90 -17.66
N VAL A 254 -8.42 -13.11 -18.14
CA VAL A 254 -9.11 -14.16 -17.39
C VAL A 254 -8.31 -15.45 -17.40
N ILE A 255 -8.45 -16.25 -16.34
CA ILE A 255 -7.82 -17.56 -16.21
C ILE A 255 -8.93 -18.62 -16.20
N ASP A 256 -9.05 -19.36 -17.31
CA ASP A 256 -9.96 -20.51 -17.45
C ASP A 256 -9.17 -21.71 -17.98
N GLY A 257 -8.47 -22.38 -17.06
CA GLY A 257 -7.39 -23.35 -17.34
C GLY A 257 -6.13 -22.70 -17.92
N LYS A 258 -6.27 -21.88 -18.97
CA LYS A 258 -5.23 -21.05 -19.61
C LYS A 258 -5.55 -19.56 -19.44
N ARG A 259 -4.55 -18.71 -19.68
CA ARG A 259 -4.67 -17.24 -19.65
C ARG A 259 -5.21 -16.77 -20.98
N ASN A 260 -6.24 -15.94 -20.93
CA ASN A 260 -6.97 -15.44 -22.08
C ASN A 260 -7.15 -13.92 -21.93
N ILE A 261 -6.98 -13.19 -23.03
CA ILE A 261 -7.37 -11.78 -23.08
C ILE A 261 -8.89 -11.68 -23.17
N THR A 262 -9.49 -10.77 -22.42
CA THR A 262 -10.94 -10.50 -22.47
C THR A 262 -11.27 -9.54 -23.61
N ASN A 263 -12.57 -9.33 -23.90
CA ASN A 263 -12.99 -8.32 -24.86
C ASN A 263 -12.55 -6.90 -24.47
N ASP A 264 -12.58 -6.57 -23.17
CA ASP A 264 -12.10 -5.29 -22.66
C ASP A 264 -10.58 -5.15 -22.86
N GLY A 265 -9.84 -6.23 -22.61
CA GLY A 265 -8.39 -6.30 -22.88
C GLY A 265 -8.06 -6.10 -24.36
N VAL A 266 -8.83 -6.74 -25.26
CA VAL A 266 -8.68 -6.58 -26.71
C VAL A 266 -8.94 -5.13 -27.14
N LYS A 267 -10.05 -4.55 -26.67
CA LYS A 267 -10.42 -3.17 -26.99
C LYS A 267 -9.32 -2.19 -26.55
N LEU A 268 -8.87 -2.31 -25.30
CA LEU A 268 -7.79 -1.49 -24.75
C LEU A 268 -6.50 -1.61 -25.57
N PHE A 269 -6.11 -2.84 -25.92
CA PHE A 269 -4.89 -3.07 -26.69
C PHE A 269 -4.98 -2.48 -28.10
N ASP A 270 -6.10 -2.70 -28.79
CA ASP A 270 -6.31 -2.23 -30.15
C ASP A 270 -6.41 -0.69 -30.19
N ASP A 271 -7.05 -0.06 -29.20
CA ASP A 271 -7.11 1.41 -29.06
C ASP A 271 -5.73 2.02 -28.78
N TYR A 272 -4.93 1.39 -27.90
CA TYR A 272 -3.54 1.79 -27.66
C TYR A 272 -2.68 1.68 -28.92
N CYS A 273 -2.81 0.60 -29.69
CA CYS A 273 -2.07 0.46 -30.95
C CYS A 273 -2.49 1.51 -32.00
N ARG A 274 -3.74 1.98 -31.99
CA ARG A 274 -4.19 3.04 -32.90
C ARG A 274 -3.62 4.39 -32.52
N SER A 275 -3.58 4.75 -31.23
CA SER A 275 -3.02 6.04 -30.80
C SER A 275 -1.53 6.15 -31.16
N GLN A 276 -0.76 5.09 -30.94
CA GLN A 276 0.67 5.05 -31.30
C GLN A 276 0.91 5.23 -32.81
N LYS A 277 0.06 4.65 -33.67
CA LYS A 277 0.16 4.81 -35.13
C LYS A 277 -0.23 6.20 -35.64
N LEU A 278 -0.98 6.96 -34.86
CA LEU A 278 -1.31 8.35 -35.19
C LEU A 278 -0.13 9.27 -34.84
N VAL A 279 0.58 8.99 -33.74
CA VAL A 279 1.80 9.70 -33.33
C VAL A 279 2.95 9.48 -34.32
N ASP A 280 3.14 8.26 -34.84
CA ASP A 280 4.17 7.96 -35.86
C ASP A 280 3.90 8.61 -37.24
N LYS A 281 2.72 9.21 -37.44
CA LYS A 281 2.30 9.86 -38.69
C LYS A 281 2.20 11.38 -38.63
N SER A 282 2.36 11.98 -37.44
CA SER A 282 2.45 13.44 -37.21
C SER A 282 3.90 13.88 -37.07
#